data_AF-A0A8E2EM50-F1
#
_entry.id   AF-A0A8E2EM50-F1
#
_cell.length_a   1.000
_cell.length_b   1.000
_cell.length_c   1.000
_cell.angle_alpha   90.00
_cell.angle_beta   90.00
_cell.angle_gamma   90.00
#
_symmetry.space_group_name_H-M   'P 1'
#
loop_
_entity.id
_entity.type
_entity.pdbx_description
1 polymer ?
#
loop_
_entity_poly.entity_id
_entity_poly.type
_entity_poly.pdbx_seq_one_letter_code
_entity_poly.pdbx_strand_id
1 'polypeptide(L)'
;PLTEQLVKGRTIRICEIIRLHCVWTDHAIFLKPIPAHLMSYAFWPYLQDSTSPLPGNGSTLISHVLGFLETYIHLIQHESDMYLAHEHHLIPFNISFLAFISFIEHFSGDALLPTTIHRRYPLGEFSLSPLNT
;
A
#
# COMPACT_ATOMS: atom_id res chain seq x y z
N PRO A 1 4.20 0.83 -7.97
CA PRO A 1 5.05 -0.35 -7.63
C PRO A 1 6.35 0.02 -6.89
N LEU A 2 6.78 -0.81 -5.95
CA LEU A 2 8.03 -0.65 -5.19
C LEU A 2 9.27 -0.82 -6.06
N THR A 3 9.25 -1.80 -6.96
CA THR A 3 10.33 -2.07 -7.91
C THR A 3 10.60 -0.83 -8.78
N GLU A 4 9.55 -0.11 -9.21
CA GLU A 4 9.68 1.14 -9.95
C GLU A 4 10.35 2.27 -9.14
N GLN A 5 10.20 2.29 -7.82
CA GLN A 5 10.87 3.29 -6.99
C GLN A 5 12.39 3.08 -7.03
N LEU A 6 12.83 1.81 -7.01
CA LEU A 6 14.24 1.48 -7.17
C LEU A 6 14.78 1.85 -8.56
N VAL A 7 13.99 1.59 -9.61
CA VAL A 7 14.35 2.01 -10.99
C VAL A 7 14.50 3.53 -11.09
N LYS A 8 13.69 4.30 -10.36
CA LYS A 8 13.79 5.77 -10.26
C LYS A 8 14.95 6.24 -9.37
N GLY A 9 15.80 5.33 -8.88
CA GLY A 9 16.92 5.65 -8.01
C GLY A 9 16.51 6.05 -6.58
N ARG A 10 15.27 5.79 -6.18
CA ARG A 10 14.77 6.13 -4.85
C ARG A 10 15.03 5.01 -3.86
N THR A 11 15.42 5.40 -2.66
CA THR A 11 15.54 4.50 -1.51
C THR A 11 14.21 4.40 -0.76
N ILE A 12 13.87 3.19 -0.31
CA ILE A 12 12.69 3.00 0.54
C ILE A 12 13.08 3.33 1.98
N ARG A 13 12.37 4.29 2.60
CA ARG A 13 12.58 4.71 3.99
C ARG A 13 11.35 4.41 4.83
N ILE A 14 11.55 3.63 5.88
CA ILE A 14 10.49 3.29 6.84
C ILE A 14 10.17 4.52 7.70
N CYS A 15 8.88 4.82 7.89
CA CYS A 15 8.42 5.90 8.78
C CYS A 15 7.17 5.49 9.57
N GLU A 16 7.04 5.90 10.83
CA GLU A 16 5.79 5.63 11.59
C GLU A 16 4.72 6.71 11.44
N ILE A 17 5.10 7.85 10.84
CA ILE A 17 4.24 9.03 10.72
C ILE A 17 3.34 8.88 9.50
N ILE A 18 2.03 8.71 9.74
CA ILE A 18 1.03 8.53 8.67
C ILE A 18 1.04 9.68 7.64
N ARG A 19 1.32 10.91 8.07
CA ARG A 19 1.41 12.09 7.20
C ARG A 19 2.56 12.04 6.19
N LEU A 20 3.57 11.20 6.44
CA LEU A 20 4.71 11.02 5.55
C LEU A 20 4.57 9.76 4.69
N HIS A 21 3.51 8.96 4.88
CA HIS A 21 3.29 7.77 4.09
C HIS A 21 3.06 8.14 2.62
N CYS A 22 3.79 7.47 1.72
CA CYS A 22 3.79 7.71 0.27
C CYS A 22 4.29 9.10 -0.15
N VAL A 23 4.93 9.86 0.75
CA VAL A 23 5.67 11.08 0.34
C VAL A 23 6.99 10.67 -0.27
N TRP A 24 7.32 11.22 -1.44
CA TRP A 24 8.60 11.00 -2.11
C TRP A 24 9.39 12.29 -2.28
N THR A 25 10.70 12.14 -2.32
CA THR A 25 11.67 13.12 -2.79
C THR A 25 12.38 12.56 -4.02
N ASP A 26 13.38 13.27 -4.53
CA ASP A 26 14.19 12.79 -5.66
C ASP A 26 14.97 11.50 -5.32
N HIS A 27 15.23 11.24 -4.04
CA HIS A 27 16.10 10.15 -3.59
C HIS A 27 15.45 9.14 -2.66
N ALA A 28 14.22 9.39 -2.20
CA ALA A 28 13.57 8.54 -1.22
C ALA A 28 12.05 8.51 -1.37
N ILE A 29 11.45 7.41 -0.92
CA ILE A 29 10.03 7.30 -0.64
C ILE A 29 9.85 6.88 0.82
N PHE A 30 8.96 7.57 1.53
CA PHE A 30 8.66 7.28 2.93
C PHE A 30 7.44 6.39 3.03
N LEU A 31 7.59 5.22 3.64
CA LEU A 31 6.53 4.22 3.75
C LEU A 31 6.34 3.80 5.19
N LYS A 32 5.08 3.77 5.62
CA LYS A 32 4.69 3.29 6.94
C LYS A 32 4.37 1.81 6.85
N PRO A 33 5.04 0.93 7.62
CA PRO A 33 4.75 -0.49 7.60
C PRO A 33 3.28 -0.75 7.92
N ILE A 34 2.70 -1.77 7.28
CA ILE A 34 1.38 -2.27 7.65
C ILE A 34 1.50 -2.94 9.02
N PRO A 35 0.80 -2.44 10.05
CA PRO A 35 0.76 -3.12 11.33
C PRO A 35 0.16 -4.52 11.17
N ALA A 36 0.78 -5.53 11.78
CA ALA A 36 0.38 -6.93 11.61
C ALA A 36 -1.09 -7.22 11.96
N HIS A 37 -1.66 -6.47 12.92
CA HIS A 37 -3.06 -6.60 13.29
C HIS A 37 -4.02 -6.15 12.18
N LEU A 38 -3.65 -5.18 11.34
CA LEU A 38 -4.49 -4.76 10.21
C LEU A 38 -4.63 -5.85 9.15
N MET A 39 -3.65 -6.75 9.06
CA MET A 39 -3.67 -7.91 8.16
C MET A 39 -4.29 -9.17 8.80
N SER A 40 -4.96 -9.03 9.96
CA SER A 40 -5.65 -10.12 10.64
C SER A 40 -7.17 -9.91 10.57
N TYR A 41 -7.90 -10.84 9.94
CA TYR A 41 -9.36 -10.80 9.88
C TYR A 41 -10.02 -10.68 11.26
N ALA A 42 -9.41 -11.27 12.29
CA ALA A 42 -9.92 -11.22 13.66
C ALA A 42 -9.94 -9.81 14.25
N PHE A 43 -9.13 -8.88 13.73
CA PHE A 43 -9.05 -7.51 14.24
C PHE A 43 -10.19 -6.61 13.72
N TRP A 44 -10.70 -6.87 12.52
CA TRP A 44 -11.67 -5.99 11.86
C TRP A 44 -13.02 -5.85 12.58
N PRO A 45 -13.59 -6.90 13.21
CA PRO A 45 -14.77 -6.75 14.06
C PRO A 45 -14.57 -5.72 15.20
N TYR A 46 -13.36 -5.63 15.77
CA TYR A 46 -13.04 -4.65 16.82
C TYR A 46 -12.95 -3.21 16.31
N LEU A 47 -12.73 -3.02 15.00
CA LEU A 47 -12.78 -1.70 14.35
C LEU A 47 -14.22 -1.26 14.09
N GLN A 48 -15.12 -2.21 13.85
CA GLN A 48 -16.55 -1.98 13.62
C GLN A 48 -17.32 -1.76 14.92
N ASP A 49 -16.84 -2.33 16.02
CA ASP A 49 -17.46 -2.21 17.33
C ASP A 49 -17.40 -0.76 17.82
N SER A 50 -18.58 -0.17 18.00
CA SER A 50 -18.75 1.19 18.52
C SER A 50 -18.53 1.29 20.03
N THR A 51 -18.38 0.15 20.72
CA THR A 51 -18.02 0.07 22.14
C THR A 51 -16.51 -0.09 22.36
N SER A 52 -15.74 -0.21 21.28
CA SER A 52 -14.28 -0.31 21.32
C SER A 52 -13.66 0.94 21.96
N PRO A 53 -12.58 0.80 22.77
CA PRO A 53 -11.88 1.94 23.38
C PRO A 53 -11.11 2.79 22.36
N LEU A 54 -11.20 2.50 21.07
CA LEU A 54 -10.52 3.21 20.00
C LEU A 54 -11.13 4.62 19.79
N PRO A 55 -10.30 5.66 19.67
CA PRO A 55 -10.80 7.01 19.42
C PRO A 55 -11.33 7.14 17.99
N GLY A 56 -12.63 7.41 17.85
CA GLY A 56 -13.28 7.67 16.57
C GLY A 56 -14.59 6.91 16.42
N ASN A 57 -15.38 7.25 15.41
CA ASN A 57 -16.49 6.38 15.01
C ASN A 57 -15.92 5.20 14.20
N GLY A 58 -16.48 4.00 14.36
CA GLY A 58 -15.95 2.80 13.70
C GLY A 58 -15.92 2.92 12.16
N SER A 59 -16.89 3.63 11.57
CA SER A 59 -16.97 3.82 10.12
C SER A 59 -15.85 4.68 9.53
N THR A 60 -15.46 5.79 10.16
CA THR A 60 -14.33 6.62 9.69
C THR A 60 -13.01 5.90 9.89
N LEU A 61 -12.87 5.12 10.97
CA LEU A 61 -11.65 4.38 11.25
C LEU A 61 -11.41 3.30 10.18
N ILE A 62 -12.46 2.57 9.81
CA ILE A 62 -12.42 1.59 8.72
C ILE A 62 -12.08 2.27 7.39
N SER A 63 -12.71 3.42 7.08
CA SER A 63 -12.40 4.15 5.85
C SER A 63 -10.92 4.58 5.80
N HIS A 64 -10.34 5.05 6.90
CA HIS A 64 -8.92 5.39 6.95
C HIS A 64 -8.01 4.17 6.80
N VAL A 65 -8.36 3.03 7.43
CA VAL A 65 -7.61 1.78 7.31
C VAL A 65 -7.64 1.25 5.89
N LEU A 66 -8.82 1.27 5.25
CA LEU A 66 -8.98 0.85 3.85
C LEU A 66 -8.18 1.75 2.92
N GLY A 67 -8.27 3.07 3.06
CA GLY A 67 -7.49 4.01 2.25
C GLY A 67 -5.99 3.83 2.45
N PHE A 68 -5.54 3.49 3.67
CA PHE A 68 -4.14 3.13 3.92
C PHE A 68 -3.76 1.82 3.21
N LEU A 69 -4.56 0.77 3.30
CA LEU A 69 -4.28 -0.51 2.61
C LEU A 69 -4.32 -0.36 1.09
N GLU A 70 -5.17 0.50 0.55
CA GLU A 70 -5.27 0.80 -0.87
C GLU A 70 -3.93 1.30 -1.44
N THR A 71 -3.18 2.09 -0.68
CA THR A 71 -1.84 2.52 -1.11
C THR A 71 -0.91 1.33 -1.35
N TYR A 72 -1.01 0.29 -0.53
CA TYR A 72 -0.19 -0.91 -0.62
C TYR A 72 -0.57 -1.78 -1.81
N ILE A 73 -1.83 -1.76 -2.24
CA ILE A 73 -2.26 -2.38 -3.52
C ILE A 73 -1.51 -1.74 -4.68
N HIS A 74 -1.37 -0.40 -4.67
CA HIS A 74 -0.68 0.32 -5.74
C HIS A 74 0.85 0.18 -5.67
N LEU A 75 1.40 -0.04 -4.48
CA LEU A 75 2.82 -0.27 -4.25
C LEU A 75 3.24 -1.72 -4.56
N ILE A 76 2.36 -2.70 -4.35
CA ILE A 76 2.65 -4.13 -4.50
C ILE A 76 1.79 -4.71 -5.61
N GLN A 77 2.27 -4.59 -6.85
CA GLN A 77 1.56 -5.06 -8.04
C GLN A 77 2.11 -6.40 -8.54
N HIS A 78 3.37 -6.70 -8.21
CA HIS A 78 4.06 -7.92 -8.61
C HIS A 78 4.68 -8.63 -7.41
N GLU A 79 4.99 -9.92 -7.59
CA GLU A 79 5.68 -10.72 -6.56
C GLU A 79 7.07 -10.13 -6.22
N SER A 80 7.74 -9.48 -7.17
CA SER A 80 8.99 -8.74 -6.89
C SER A 80 8.79 -7.56 -5.95
N ASP A 81 7.66 -6.85 -6.06
CA ASP A 81 7.32 -5.78 -5.12
C ASP A 81 7.04 -6.36 -3.73
N MET A 82 6.39 -7.52 -3.67
CA MET A 82 6.12 -8.21 -2.39
C MET A 82 7.41 -8.64 -1.72
N TYR A 83 8.39 -9.14 -2.48
CA TYR A 83 9.72 -9.44 -1.99
C TYR A 83 10.39 -8.19 -1.38
N LEU A 84 10.36 -7.05 -2.08
CA LEU A 84 10.88 -5.78 -1.57
C LEU A 84 10.13 -5.30 -0.33
N ALA A 85 8.81 -5.51 -0.27
CA ALA A 85 8.00 -5.17 0.89
C ALA A 85 8.42 -5.99 2.11
N HIS A 86 8.73 -7.28 1.94
CA HIS A 86 9.27 -8.12 3.02
C HIS A 86 10.70 -7.74 3.41
N GLU A 87 11.56 -7.49 2.44
CA GLU A 87 12.95 -7.07 2.65
C GLU A 87 13.01 -5.79 3.50
N HIS A 88 12.12 -4.84 3.22
CA HIS A 88 12.00 -3.60 3.98
C HIS A 88 11.04 -3.68 5.18
N HIS A 89 10.58 -4.88 5.56
CA HIS A 89 9.66 -5.09 6.68
C HIS A 89 8.38 -4.23 6.65
N LEU A 90 7.92 -3.88 5.44
CA LEU A 90 6.71 -3.09 5.23
C LEU A 90 5.44 -3.94 5.43
N ILE A 91 5.55 -5.25 5.20
CA ILE A 91 4.47 -6.21 5.41
C ILE A 91 4.99 -7.38 6.25
N PRO A 92 4.17 -7.93 7.17
CA PRO A 92 4.52 -9.14 7.91
C PRO A 92 5.02 -10.27 7.00
N PHE A 93 6.17 -10.86 7.34
CA PHE A 93 6.87 -11.88 6.54
C PHE A 93 6.08 -13.19 6.35
N ASN A 94 5.03 -13.40 7.16
CA ASN A 94 4.19 -14.58 7.11
C ASN A 94 3.07 -14.50 6.06
N ILE A 95 2.95 -13.38 5.34
CA ILE A 95 1.90 -13.15 4.35
C ILE A 95 2.50 -13.35 2.95
N SER A 96 2.00 -14.33 2.19
CA SER A 96 2.40 -14.51 0.79
C SER A 96 1.72 -13.48 -0.12
N PHE A 97 2.24 -13.28 -1.33
CA PHE A 97 1.61 -12.39 -2.32
C PHE A 97 0.14 -12.75 -2.59
N LEU A 98 -0.17 -14.04 -2.76
CA LEU A 98 -1.54 -14.51 -2.95
C LEU A 98 -2.42 -14.28 -1.73
N ALA A 99 -1.89 -14.49 -0.52
CA ALA A 99 -2.63 -14.22 0.71
C ALA A 99 -2.90 -12.71 0.88
N PHE A 100 -1.96 -11.86 0.50
CA PHE A 100 -2.13 -10.41 0.50
C PHE A 100 -3.24 -9.99 -0.49
N ILE A 101 -3.21 -10.49 -1.72
CA ILE A 101 -4.26 -10.21 -2.71
C ILE A 101 -5.62 -10.67 -2.19
N SER A 102 -5.75 -11.92 -1.77
CA SER A 102 -7.01 -12.47 -1.25
C SER A 102 -7.53 -11.72 -0.02
N PHE A 103 -6.61 -11.25 0.83
CA PHE A 103 -6.95 -10.40 1.96
C PHE A 103 -7.59 -9.09 1.49
N ILE A 104 -6.93 -8.39 0.57
CA ILE A 104 -7.40 -7.12 0.05
C ILE A 104 -8.73 -7.26 -0.69
N GLU A 105 -8.90 -8.30 -1.52
CA GLU A 105 -10.14 -8.59 -2.25
C GLU A 105 -11.36 -8.64 -1.33
N HIS A 106 -11.19 -9.28 -0.16
CA HIS A 106 -12.26 -9.40 0.82
C HIS A 106 -12.79 -8.05 1.31
N PHE A 107 -11.92 -7.04 1.41
CA PHE A 107 -12.26 -5.72 1.97
C PHE A 107 -12.58 -4.67 0.90
N SER A 108 -11.99 -4.82 -0.28
CA SER A 108 -12.08 -3.86 -1.38
C SER A 108 -13.26 -4.10 -2.32
N GLY A 109 -13.90 -5.27 -2.26
CA GLY A 109 -14.85 -5.72 -3.28
C GLY A 109 -14.19 -5.89 -4.66
N ASP A 110 -14.97 -6.28 -5.66
CA ASP A 110 -14.53 -6.49 -7.07
C ASP A 110 -13.86 -5.26 -7.73
N ALA A 111 -13.79 -4.12 -7.05
CA ALA A 111 -13.35 -2.84 -7.61
C ALA A 111 -11.83 -2.65 -7.66
N LEU A 112 -11.03 -3.42 -6.91
CA LEU A 112 -9.59 -3.11 -6.74
C LEU A 112 -8.63 -4.22 -7.20
N LEU A 113 -9.12 -5.25 -7.91
CA LEU A 113 -8.22 -6.25 -8.47
C LEU A 113 -7.60 -5.85 -9.82
N PRO A 114 -6.32 -6.19 -10.04
CA PRO A 114 -5.66 -6.12 -11.34
C PRO A 114 -6.15 -7.21 -12.31
N THR A 115 -7.36 -7.74 -12.18
CA THR A 115 -7.98 -8.58 -13.23
C THR A 115 -8.27 -7.79 -14.50
N THR A 116 -8.16 -6.45 -14.44
CA THR A 116 -8.04 -5.55 -15.60
C THR A 116 -6.58 -5.23 -15.96
N ILE A 117 -5.65 -6.19 -15.84
CA ILE A 117 -4.45 -6.19 -16.69
C ILE A 117 -4.91 -6.49 -18.13
N HIS A 118 -5.57 -5.52 -18.75
CA HIS A 118 -5.59 -5.43 -20.19
C HIS A 118 -4.30 -4.73 -20.59
N ARG A 119 -3.55 -5.42 -21.44
CA ARG A 119 -2.24 -5.11 -22.05
C ARG A 119 -2.21 -3.83 -22.91
N ARG A 120 -2.99 -2.79 -22.56
CA ARG A 120 -3.34 -1.65 -23.44
C ARG A 120 -3.10 -0.25 -22.86
N TYR A 121 -2.55 -0.12 -21.66
CA TYR A 121 -2.00 1.16 -21.18
C TYR A 121 -0.51 1.00 -20.92
N PRO A 122 0.36 1.18 -21.93
CA PRO A 122 1.76 1.45 -21.62
C PRO A 122 1.79 2.73 -20.79
N LEU A 123 2.60 2.72 -19.71
CA LEU A 123 2.94 3.93 -18.97
C LEU A 123 3.28 5.03 -19.97
N GLY A 124 2.39 6.02 -20.09
CA GLY A 124 2.62 7.24 -20.84
C GLY A 124 3.68 8.03 -20.10
N GLU A 125 4.88 8.01 -20.66
CA GLU A 125 5.98 8.93 -20.41
C GLU A 125 5.46 10.37 -20.41
N PHE A 126 5.48 11.04 -19.26
CA PHE A 126 5.62 12.49 -19.25
C PHE A 126 7.10 12.81 -19.06
N SER A 127 7.81 12.83 -20.19
CA SER A 127 9.04 13.59 -20.32
C SER A 127 8.70 15.05 -20.07
N LEU A 128 9.02 15.56 -18.88
CA LEU A 128 9.15 17.00 -18.69
C LEU A 128 10.49 17.40 -19.32
N SER A 129 10.44 17.79 -20.59
CA SER A 129 11.51 18.56 -21.21
C SER A 129 11.90 19.72 -20.29
N PRO A 130 13.20 19.98 -20.06
CA PRO A 130 13.60 21.16 -19.31
C PRO A 130 13.24 22.39 -20.14
N LEU A 131 12.28 23.17 -19.66
CA LEU A 131 11.96 24.49 -20.21
C LEU A 131 12.98 25.47 -19.64
N ASN A 132 14.17 25.52 -20.26
CA ASN A 132 15.20 26.54 -20.04
C ASN A 132 16.09 26.67 -21.29
N THR A 133 15.72 27.61 -22.17
CA THR A 133 16.59 28.64 -22.77
C THR A 133 15.72 29.80 -23.23
#